data_AF-A0A1G2NF99-F1
#
_entry.id   AF-A0A1G2NF99-F1
#
_cell.length_a   1.000
_cell.length_b   1.000
_cell.length_c   1.000
_cell.angle_alpha   90.00
_cell.angle_beta   90.00
_cell.angle_gamma   90.00
#
_symmetry.space_group_name_H-M   'P 1'
#
loop_
_entity.id
_entity.type
_entity.pdbx_description
1 polymer ?
#
loop_
_entity_poly.entity_id
_entity_poly.type
_entity_poly.pdbx_seq_one_letter_code
_entity_poly.pdbx_strand_id
1 'polypeptide(L)'
;MTLVIYFGAFAWLILDPRLTTYLAGIIAANFFMGTLAYVVLMVIATVVAPLSFLPLIAVAAAIFGPFLTGILNVIGWWLGALLAFYIARYAAKPILEKFIALDAIKKYENKIPKQNEFWVIVLLRALVPVDILSYALGILTMLQWRPHALATLIGIVPFAFIYAYGGSAIFARNVWQISLIVTLGIVVFLILRGILHFTKKDGKEEN
;
A
#
# COMPACT_ATOMS: atom_id res chain seq x y z
N MET A 1 -7.99 -14.63 -19.11
CA MET A 1 -7.82 -15.91 -18.39
C MET A 1 -6.39 -16.08 -17.86
N THR A 2 -5.35 -15.85 -18.66
CA THR A 2 -3.93 -16.00 -18.27
C THR A 2 -3.50 -15.09 -17.09
N LEU A 3 -3.93 -13.82 -17.08
CA LEU A 3 -3.60 -12.85 -16.01
C LEU A 3 -4.18 -13.26 -14.65
N VAL A 4 -5.39 -13.83 -14.65
CA VAL A 4 -6.05 -14.35 -13.45
C VAL A 4 -5.32 -15.58 -12.91
N ILE A 5 -4.82 -16.44 -13.80
CA ILE A 5 -4.02 -17.62 -13.44
C ILE A 5 -2.67 -17.20 -12.85
N TYR A 6 -1.97 -16.23 -13.46
CA TYR A 6 -0.73 -15.69 -12.88
C TYR A 6 -0.96 -15.03 -11.52
N PHE A 7 -2.04 -14.26 -11.39
CA PHE A 7 -2.41 -13.63 -10.13
C PHE A 7 -2.75 -14.67 -9.05
N GLY A 8 -3.49 -15.72 -9.41
CA GLY A 8 -3.83 -16.82 -8.52
C GLY A 8 -2.62 -17.67 -8.13
N ALA A 9 -1.73 -17.98 -9.06
CA ALA A 9 -0.50 -18.72 -8.80
C ALA A 9 0.48 -17.92 -7.93
N PHE A 10 0.59 -16.62 -8.18
CA PHE A 10 1.38 -15.71 -7.37
C PHE A 10 0.79 -15.55 -5.97
N ALA A 11 -0.53 -15.37 -5.84
CA ALA A 11 -1.22 -15.34 -4.56
C ALA A 11 -1.06 -16.65 -3.78
N TRP A 12 -1.15 -17.81 -4.44
CA TRP A 12 -0.89 -19.11 -3.81
C TRP A 12 0.54 -19.18 -3.30
N LEU A 13 1.54 -18.94 -4.15
CA LEU A 13 2.95 -18.99 -3.77
C LEU A 13 3.27 -18.05 -2.60
N ILE A 14 2.62 -16.89 -2.56
CA ILE A 14 2.71 -15.89 -1.50
C ILE A 14 2.06 -16.36 -0.19
N LEU A 15 0.90 -17.00 -0.28
CA LEU A 15 0.17 -17.50 0.88
C LEU A 15 0.67 -18.87 1.36
N ASP A 16 1.61 -19.49 0.64
CA ASP A 16 2.20 -20.77 1.00
C ASP A 16 2.98 -20.65 2.31
N PRO A 17 2.58 -21.39 3.37
CA PRO A 17 3.32 -21.43 4.64
C PRO A 17 4.79 -21.84 4.48
N ARG A 18 5.15 -22.52 3.39
CA ARG A 18 6.55 -22.86 3.10
C ARG A 18 7.38 -21.61 2.85
N LEU A 19 6.86 -20.64 2.09
CA LEU A 19 7.59 -19.40 1.78
C LEU A 19 7.93 -18.64 3.06
N THR A 20 6.99 -18.53 3.99
CA THR A 20 7.22 -17.87 5.28
C THR A 20 8.26 -18.61 6.11
N THR A 21 8.24 -19.95 6.09
CA THR A 21 9.21 -20.80 6.80
C THR A 21 10.61 -20.68 6.20
N TYR A 22 10.74 -20.65 4.87
CA TYR A 22 12.02 -20.44 4.19
C TYR A 22 12.61 -19.07 4.51
N LEU A 23 11.79 -18.02 4.50
CA LEU A 23 12.24 -16.67 4.82
C LEU A 23 12.64 -16.54 6.28
N ALA A 24 11.87 -17.15 7.20
CA ALA A 24 12.26 -17.24 8.60
C ALA A 24 13.65 -17.91 8.76
N GLY A 25 13.92 -18.97 7.99
CA GLY A 25 15.22 -19.63 7.96
C GLY A 25 16.36 -18.75 7.43
N ILE A 26 16.14 -17.99 6.34
CA ILE A 26 17.14 -17.06 5.79
C ILE A 26 17.43 -15.94 6.80
N ILE A 27 16.39 -15.39 7.43
CA ILE A 27 16.54 -14.32 8.42
C ILE A 27 17.28 -14.84 9.66
N ALA A 28 16.98 -16.07 10.12
CA ALA A 28 17.66 -16.71 11.23
C ALA A 28 19.15 -17.00 10.94
N ALA A 29 19.49 -17.32 9.68
CA ALA A 29 20.86 -17.60 9.27
C ALA A 29 21.72 -16.34 9.09
N ASN A 30 21.14 -15.28 8.51
CA ASN A 30 21.83 -13.99 8.34
C ASN A 30 20.83 -12.83 8.36
N PHE A 31 20.89 -12.04 9.43
CA PHE A 31 19.97 -10.92 9.66
C PHE A 31 19.97 -9.89 8.53
N PHE A 32 21.15 -9.55 7.99
CA PHE A 32 21.28 -8.56 6.92
C PHE A 32 20.68 -9.07 5.61
N MET A 33 21.01 -10.31 5.24
CA MET A 33 20.47 -10.94 4.03
C MET A 33 18.95 -11.14 4.13
N GLY A 34 18.46 -11.51 5.31
CA GLY A 34 17.03 -11.62 5.60
C GLY A 34 16.29 -10.29 5.49
N THR A 35 16.88 -9.21 5.97
CA THR A 35 16.33 -7.85 5.86
C THR A 35 16.20 -7.42 4.40
N LEU A 36 17.25 -7.65 3.60
CA LEU A 36 17.24 -7.31 2.17
C LEU A 36 16.22 -8.16 1.40
N ALA A 37 16.19 -9.47 1.65
CA ALA A 37 15.21 -10.37 1.05
C ALA A 37 13.76 -9.97 1.37
N TYR A 38 13.50 -9.57 2.62
CA TYR A 38 12.20 -9.07 3.06
C TYR A 38 11.76 -7.83 2.28
N VAL A 39 12.63 -6.82 2.17
CA VAL A 39 12.32 -5.58 1.44
C VAL A 39 12.05 -5.87 -0.04
N VAL A 40 12.88 -6.71 -0.67
CA VAL A 40 12.70 -7.11 -2.08
C VAL A 40 11.35 -7.80 -2.28
N LEU A 41 10.98 -8.71 -1.38
CA LEU A 41 9.67 -9.38 -1.45
C LEU A 41 8.51 -8.41 -1.27
N MET A 42 8.63 -7.43 -0.38
CA MET A 42 7.61 -6.40 -0.20
C MET A 42 7.45 -5.53 -1.45
N VAL A 43 8.55 -5.18 -2.11
CA VAL A 43 8.53 -4.48 -3.40
C VAL A 43 7.83 -5.32 -4.47
N ILE A 44 8.22 -6.59 -4.60
CA ILE A 44 7.64 -7.52 -5.59
C ILE A 44 6.15 -7.73 -5.30
N ALA A 45 5.77 -7.92 -4.05
CA ALA A 45 4.37 -8.06 -3.64
C ALA A 45 3.56 -6.84 -4.06
N THR A 46 3.98 -5.63 -3.66
CA THR A 46 3.31 -4.37 -4.02
C THR A 46 3.15 -4.19 -5.54
N VAL A 47 4.10 -4.67 -6.33
CA VAL A 47 4.05 -4.51 -7.80
C VAL A 47 3.20 -5.59 -8.46
N VAL A 48 3.36 -6.85 -8.10
CA VAL A 48 2.79 -7.99 -8.85
C VAL A 48 1.38 -8.34 -8.39
N ALA A 49 1.10 -8.26 -7.09
CA ALA A 49 -0.25 -8.47 -6.58
C ALA A 49 -0.54 -7.55 -5.39
N PRO A 50 -1.55 -6.66 -5.50
CA PRO A 50 -2.13 -5.86 -4.42
C PRO A 50 -2.67 -6.63 -3.20
N LEU A 51 -1.91 -7.57 -2.64
CA LEU A 51 -2.29 -8.44 -1.55
C LEU A 51 -1.34 -8.14 -0.39
N SER A 52 -1.87 -7.42 0.59
CA SER A 52 -1.15 -7.10 1.82
C SER A 52 -0.74 -8.38 2.53
N PHE A 53 0.57 -8.59 2.66
CA PHE A 53 1.21 -9.82 3.11
C PHE A 53 1.19 -9.97 4.64
N LEU A 54 -0.01 -9.96 5.24
CA LEU A 54 -0.20 -10.02 6.71
C LEU A 54 0.59 -11.15 7.39
N PRO A 55 0.65 -12.40 6.87
CA PRO A 55 1.43 -13.47 7.48
C PRO A 55 2.93 -13.20 7.50
N LEU A 56 3.47 -12.65 6.41
CA LEU A 56 4.90 -12.33 6.30
C LEU A 56 5.28 -11.17 7.22
N ILE A 57 4.42 -10.16 7.32
CA ILE A 57 4.60 -9.04 8.27
C ILE A 57 4.58 -9.56 9.71
N ALA A 58 3.72 -10.53 10.04
CA ALA A 58 3.69 -11.13 11.38
C ALA A 58 4.98 -11.89 11.72
N VAL A 59 5.51 -12.68 10.78
CA VAL A 59 6.79 -13.38 10.94
C VAL A 59 7.94 -12.39 11.08
N ALA A 60 7.99 -11.37 10.20
CA ALA A 60 8.99 -10.31 10.29
C ALA A 60 8.91 -9.56 11.63
N ALA A 61 7.71 -9.23 12.10
CA ALA A 61 7.51 -8.56 13.38
C ALA A 61 7.92 -9.41 14.59
N ALA A 62 7.81 -10.73 14.50
CA ALA A 62 8.31 -11.65 15.51
C ALA A 62 9.85 -11.72 15.53
N ILE A 63 10.51 -11.59 14.38
CA ILE A 63 11.96 -11.72 14.27
C ILE A 63 12.69 -10.38 14.48
N PHE A 64 12.28 -9.34 13.77
CA PHE A 64 12.90 -8.01 13.78
C PHE A 64 12.35 -7.11 14.90
N GLY A 65 11.24 -7.51 15.51
CA GLY A 65 10.41 -6.64 16.32
C GLY A 65 9.47 -5.77 15.47
N PRO A 66 8.34 -5.31 16.06
CA PRO A 66 7.32 -4.57 15.32
C PRO A 66 7.81 -3.19 14.84
N PHE A 67 8.70 -2.54 15.60
CA PHE A 67 9.22 -1.22 15.21
C PHE A 67 10.08 -1.28 13.93
N LEU A 68 11.08 -2.18 13.91
CA LEU A 68 11.94 -2.34 12.75
C LEU A 68 11.14 -2.88 11.55
N THR A 69 10.22 -3.81 11.77
CA THR A 69 9.30 -4.29 10.72
C THR A 69 8.47 -3.16 10.14
N GLY A 70 8.00 -2.22 10.97
CA GLY A 70 7.32 -1.00 10.49
C GLY A 70 8.18 -0.18 9.54
N ILE A 71 9.46 0.06 9.89
CA ILE A 71 10.41 0.77 9.03
C ILE A 71 10.63 0.02 7.71
N LEU A 72 10.86 -1.29 7.78
CA LEU A 72 11.08 -2.12 6.58
C LEU A 72 9.84 -2.16 5.68
N ASN A 73 8.63 -2.18 6.27
CA ASN A 73 7.37 -2.05 5.54
C ASN A 73 7.29 -0.72 4.81
N VAL A 74 7.61 0.39 5.48
CA VAL A 74 7.62 1.72 4.85
C VAL A 74 8.54 1.71 3.64
N ILE A 75 9.77 1.20 3.78
CA ILE A 75 10.74 1.17 2.69
C ILE A 75 10.24 0.28 1.53
N GLY A 76 9.83 -0.95 1.83
CA GLY A 76 9.39 -1.92 0.81
C GLY A 76 8.16 -1.44 0.05
N TRP A 77 7.13 -0.97 0.76
CA TRP A 77 5.91 -0.44 0.15
C TRP A 77 6.16 0.86 -0.61
N TRP A 78 7.03 1.74 -0.11
CA TRP A 78 7.36 2.98 -0.81
C TRP A 78 8.10 2.70 -2.12
N LEU A 79 9.13 1.84 -2.09
CA LEU A 79 9.88 1.44 -3.29
C LEU A 79 8.98 0.70 -4.29
N GLY A 80 8.12 -0.21 -3.82
CA GLY A 80 7.14 -0.90 -4.65
C GLY A 80 6.14 0.05 -5.29
N ALA A 81 5.63 1.03 -4.53
CA ALA A 81 4.70 2.04 -5.02
C ALA A 81 5.35 2.92 -6.11
N LEU A 82 6.61 3.30 -5.93
CA LEU A 82 7.37 4.02 -6.96
C LEU A 82 7.52 3.15 -8.21
N LEU A 83 7.92 1.89 -8.07
CA LEU A 83 8.10 1.00 -9.21
C LEU A 83 6.79 0.77 -9.96
N ALA A 84 5.69 0.53 -9.26
CA ALA A 84 4.35 0.41 -9.83
C ALA A 84 3.93 1.68 -10.59
N PHE A 85 4.18 2.86 -10.00
CA PHE A 85 3.94 4.14 -10.66
C PHE A 85 4.73 4.29 -11.96
N TYR A 86 6.02 3.94 -11.95
CA TYR A 86 6.88 3.98 -13.13
C TYR A 86 6.41 2.99 -14.21
N ILE A 87 6.11 1.75 -13.83
CA ILE A 87 5.57 0.74 -14.75
C ILE A 87 4.26 1.24 -15.37
N ALA A 88 3.36 1.81 -14.58
CA ALA A 88 2.11 2.35 -15.07
C ALA A 88 2.33 3.48 -16.09
N ARG A 89 3.24 4.40 -15.78
CA ARG A 89 3.49 5.59 -16.60
C ARG A 89 4.16 5.27 -17.92
N TYR A 90 5.14 4.38 -17.92
CA TYR A 90 5.98 4.15 -19.10
C TYR A 90 5.60 2.89 -19.88
N ALA A 91 5.08 1.85 -19.23
CA ALA A 91 4.69 0.62 -19.90
C ALA A 91 3.17 0.52 -20.12
N ALA A 92 2.37 0.78 -19.08
CA ALA A 92 0.92 0.57 -19.17
C ALA A 92 0.21 1.69 -19.96
N LYS A 93 0.53 2.96 -19.69
CA LYS A 93 -0.13 4.12 -20.30
C LYS A 93 -0.06 4.12 -21.83
N PRO A 94 1.09 3.93 -22.50
CA PRO A 94 1.14 3.92 -23.97
C PRO A 94 0.32 2.79 -24.61
N ILE A 95 0.09 1.69 -23.87
CA ILE A 95 -0.78 0.59 -24.30
C ILE A 95 -2.24 1.00 -24.11
N LEU A 96 -2.59 1.51 -22.94
CA LEU A 96 -3.96 1.95 -22.59
C LEU A 96 -4.47 3.07 -23.49
N GLU A 97 -3.61 4.00 -23.91
CA GLU A 97 -3.98 5.08 -24.85
C GLU A 97 -4.42 4.56 -26.23
N LYS A 98 -4.09 3.31 -26.58
CA LYS A 98 -4.59 2.68 -27.81
C LYS A 98 -6.02 2.13 -27.69
N PHE A 99 -6.52 1.97 -26.46
CA PHE A 99 -7.81 1.35 -26.17
C PHE A 99 -8.79 2.26 -25.41
N ILE A 100 -8.28 3.30 -24.74
CA ILE A 100 -9.07 4.24 -23.94
C ILE A 100 -8.92 5.64 -24.52
N ALA A 101 -10.05 6.33 -24.71
CA ALA A 101 -10.06 7.73 -25.13
C ALA A 101 -9.33 8.61 -24.11
N LEU A 102 -8.36 9.39 -24.58
CA LEU A 102 -7.57 10.33 -23.76
C LEU A 102 -8.43 11.30 -22.95
N ASP A 103 -9.63 11.62 -23.43
CA ASP A 103 -10.59 12.50 -22.77
C ASP A 103 -11.14 11.91 -21.47
N ALA A 104 -11.24 10.58 -21.37
CA ALA A 104 -11.62 9.92 -20.13
C ALA A 104 -10.55 10.13 -19.05
N ILE A 105 -9.27 10.04 -19.41
CA ILE A 105 -8.14 10.25 -18.48
C ILE A 105 -8.10 11.72 -18.03
N LYS A 106 -8.21 12.67 -18.96
CA LYS A 106 -8.26 14.12 -18.66
C LYS A 106 -9.40 14.52 -17.74
N LYS A 107 -10.57 13.85 -17.87
CA LYS A 107 -11.72 14.09 -16.98
C LYS A 107 -11.42 13.74 -15.52
N TYR A 108 -10.62 12.71 -15.27
CA TYR A 108 -10.17 12.37 -13.91
C TYR A 108 -9.05 13.29 -13.43
N GLU A 109 -8.12 13.67 -14.30
CA GLU A 109 -7.07 14.65 -13.99
C GLU A 109 -7.65 15.99 -13.53
N ASN A 110 -8.71 16.47 -14.19
CA ASN A 110 -9.38 17.73 -13.84
C ASN A 110 -10.14 17.70 -12.51
N LYS A 111 -10.40 16.52 -11.93
CA LYS A 111 -11.04 16.38 -10.62
C LYS A 111 -10.07 16.50 -9.45
N ILE A 112 -8.76 16.38 -9.70
CA ILE A 112 -7.73 16.54 -8.67
C ILE A 112 -7.28 18.01 -8.70
N PRO A 113 -7.56 18.81 -7.65
CA PRO A 113 -7.13 20.20 -7.63
C PRO A 113 -5.60 20.27 -7.63
N LYS A 114 -5.00 20.91 -8.63
CA LYS A 114 -3.53 21.04 -8.77
C LYS A 114 -2.86 21.62 -7.52
N GLN A 115 -3.56 22.49 -6.79
CA GLN A 115 -3.06 23.15 -5.58
C GLN A 115 -3.05 22.23 -4.35
N ASN A 116 -3.90 21.19 -4.33
CA ASN A 116 -4.06 20.28 -3.18
C ASN A 116 -3.67 18.83 -3.51
N GLU A 117 -3.03 18.59 -4.65
CA GLU A 117 -2.65 17.26 -5.15
C GLU A 117 -1.93 16.41 -4.10
N PHE A 118 -0.97 17.01 -3.39
CA PHE A 118 -0.20 16.34 -2.34
C PHE A 118 -1.11 15.79 -1.22
N TRP A 119 -1.96 16.63 -0.65
CA TRP A 119 -2.85 16.24 0.45
C TRP A 119 -3.94 15.27 0.01
N VAL A 120 -4.43 15.43 -1.22
CA VAL A 120 -5.36 14.47 -1.83
C VAL A 120 -4.71 13.09 -1.94
N ILE A 121 -3.45 12.99 -2.38
CA ILE A 121 -2.74 11.70 -2.45
C ILE A 121 -2.55 11.11 -1.05
N VAL A 122 -2.14 11.91 -0.06
CA VAL A 122 -2.00 11.44 1.34
C VAL A 122 -3.32 10.85 1.86
N LEU A 123 -4.44 11.54 1.62
CA LEU A 123 -5.76 11.07 2.03
C LEU A 123 -6.21 9.83 1.25
N LEU A 124 -5.97 9.78 -0.06
CA LEU A 124 -6.29 8.62 -0.88
C LEU A 124 -5.49 7.39 -0.44
N ARG A 125 -4.24 7.55 -0.01
CA ARG A 125 -3.42 6.46 0.55
C ARG A 125 -4.02 5.88 1.82
N ALA A 126 -4.84 6.63 2.55
CA ALA A 126 -5.56 6.14 3.71
C ALA A 126 -6.83 5.35 3.36
N LEU A 127 -7.39 5.54 2.17
CA LEU A 127 -8.67 4.95 1.75
C LEU A 127 -8.50 3.84 0.71
N VAL A 128 -7.43 3.90 -0.08
CA VAL A 128 -7.19 3.02 -1.22
C VAL A 128 -5.89 2.26 -1.01
N PRO A 129 -5.87 0.93 -1.25
CA PRO A 129 -4.65 0.13 -1.16
C PRO A 129 -3.50 0.75 -1.95
N VAL A 130 -2.31 0.70 -1.35
CA VAL A 130 -1.09 1.31 -1.89
C VAL A 130 -0.81 0.86 -3.32
N ASP A 131 -1.06 -0.41 -3.58
CA ASP A 131 -0.69 -1.06 -4.81
C ASP A 131 -1.56 -0.55 -5.97
N ILE A 132 -2.89 -0.54 -5.79
CA ILE A 132 -3.87 -0.07 -6.78
C ILE A 132 -3.71 1.43 -7.05
N LEU A 133 -3.55 2.22 -5.98
CA LEU A 133 -3.46 3.66 -6.08
C LEU A 133 -2.19 4.07 -6.85
N SER A 134 -1.06 3.37 -6.65
CA SER A 134 0.19 3.70 -7.36
C SER A 134 0.09 3.53 -8.87
N TYR A 135 -0.58 2.46 -9.33
CA TYR A 135 -0.85 2.26 -10.76
C TYR A 135 -1.78 3.35 -11.32
N ALA A 136 -2.86 3.68 -10.59
CA ALA A 136 -3.79 4.72 -11.00
C ALA A 136 -3.10 6.08 -11.14
N LEU A 137 -2.28 6.46 -10.15
CA LEU A 137 -1.55 7.72 -10.16
C LEU A 137 -0.48 7.76 -11.26
N GLY A 138 0.18 6.64 -11.58
CA GLY A 138 1.17 6.60 -12.66
C GLY A 138 0.59 6.84 -14.06
N ILE A 139 -0.68 6.47 -14.28
CA ILE A 139 -1.40 6.73 -15.54
C ILE A 139 -1.71 8.23 -15.72
N LEU A 140 -1.97 8.95 -14.62
CA LEU A 140 -2.27 10.39 -14.67
C LEU A 140 -1.01 11.17 -15.00
N THR A 141 -1.01 11.91 -16.10
CA THR A 141 0.14 12.65 -16.66
C THR A 141 0.52 13.88 -15.85
N MET A 142 -0.44 14.48 -15.12
CA MET A 142 -0.21 15.74 -14.40
C MET A 142 0.68 15.57 -13.15
N LEU A 143 0.76 14.36 -12.60
CA LEU A 143 1.42 14.12 -11.31
C LEU A 143 2.93 14.08 -11.48
N GLN A 144 3.64 14.96 -10.77
CA GLN A 144 5.09 14.91 -10.69
C GLN A 144 5.52 13.74 -9.79
N TRP A 145 6.64 13.10 -10.12
CA TRP A 145 7.11 11.93 -9.36
C TRP A 145 7.52 12.27 -7.92
N ARG A 146 8.10 13.46 -7.66
CA ARG A 146 8.60 13.85 -6.33
C ARG A 146 7.49 14.11 -5.31
N PRO A 147 6.46 14.93 -5.60
CA PRO A 147 5.36 15.14 -4.67
C PRO A 147 4.58 13.85 -4.42
N HIS A 148 4.38 13.02 -5.46
CA HIS A 148 3.78 11.70 -5.33
C HIS A 148 4.58 10.78 -4.40
N ALA A 149 5.92 10.73 -4.55
CA ALA A 149 6.79 9.93 -3.72
C ALA A 149 6.68 10.33 -2.24
N LEU A 150 6.72 11.63 -1.94
CA LEU A 150 6.63 12.13 -0.56
C LEU A 150 5.23 11.93 0.04
N ALA A 151 4.17 12.24 -0.72
CA ALA A 151 2.79 12.02 -0.27
C ALA A 151 2.53 10.54 0.02
N THR A 152 3.06 9.66 -0.82
CA THR A 152 2.98 8.21 -0.65
C THR A 152 3.76 7.77 0.59
N LEU A 153 4.97 8.27 0.79
CA LEU A 153 5.77 7.93 1.97
C LEU A 153 5.00 8.27 3.25
N ILE A 154 4.53 9.52 3.38
CA ILE A 154 3.80 10.00 4.57
C ILE A 154 2.50 9.23 4.76
N GLY A 155 1.73 9.02 3.69
CA GLY A 155 0.45 8.32 3.77
C GLY A 155 0.59 6.87 4.22
N ILE A 156 1.71 6.21 3.91
CA ILE A 156 1.93 4.79 4.22
C ILE A 156 2.45 4.57 5.64
N VAL A 157 3.24 5.50 6.20
CA VAL A 157 3.86 5.36 7.53
C VAL A 157 2.90 4.82 8.61
N PRO A 158 1.74 5.44 8.88
CA PRO A 158 0.88 4.97 9.97
C PRO A 158 0.39 3.54 9.74
N PHE A 159 0.05 3.17 8.50
CA PHE A 159 -0.39 1.82 8.18
C PHE A 159 0.74 0.79 8.32
N ALA A 160 1.95 1.13 7.91
CA ALA A 160 3.09 0.23 8.02
C ALA A 160 3.34 -0.20 9.47
N PHE A 161 3.23 0.74 10.42
CA PHE A 161 3.32 0.44 11.84
C PHE A 161 2.10 -0.30 12.37
N ILE A 162 0.87 0.09 12.01
CA ILE A 162 -0.35 -0.64 12.42
C ILE A 162 -0.26 -2.12 12.02
N TYR A 163 0.19 -2.41 10.80
CA TYR A 163 0.35 -3.78 10.31
C TYR A 163 1.48 -4.51 11.03
N ALA A 164 2.60 -3.85 11.32
CA ALA A 164 3.71 -4.48 12.04
C ALA A 164 3.36 -4.83 13.50
N TYR A 165 2.74 -3.89 14.23
CA TYR A 165 2.26 -4.13 15.60
C TYR A 165 1.09 -5.12 15.62
N GLY A 166 0.17 -5.03 14.65
CA GLY A 166 -0.93 -5.98 14.49
C GLY A 166 -0.44 -7.39 14.20
N GLY A 167 0.52 -7.54 13.29
CA GLY A 167 1.16 -8.82 12.97
C GLY A 167 1.87 -9.42 14.18
N SER A 168 2.62 -8.62 14.94
CA SER A 168 3.24 -9.05 16.20
C SER A 168 2.20 -9.53 17.21
N ALA A 169 1.11 -8.78 17.39
CA ALA A 169 0.04 -9.12 18.33
C ALA A 169 -0.70 -10.42 17.92
N ILE A 170 -0.94 -10.63 16.63
CA ILE A 170 -1.52 -11.86 16.09
C ILE A 170 -0.58 -13.04 16.35
N PHE A 171 0.71 -12.89 16.07
CA PHE A 171 1.71 -13.93 16.29
C PHE A 171 1.80 -14.32 17.79
N ALA A 172 1.79 -13.32 18.67
CA ALA A 172 1.80 -13.51 20.12
C ALA A 172 0.44 -13.93 20.71
N ARG A 173 -0.62 -14.05 19.89
CA ARG A 173 -2.02 -14.27 20.32
C ARG A 173 -2.48 -13.29 21.40
N ASN A 174 -1.97 -12.06 21.37
CA ASN A 174 -2.28 -11.02 22.34
C ASN A 174 -3.61 -10.35 21.99
N VAL A 175 -4.70 -10.94 22.46
CA VAL A 175 -6.08 -10.47 22.19
C VAL A 175 -6.32 -9.03 22.64
N TRP A 176 -5.64 -8.56 23.68
CA TRP A 176 -5.76 -7.18 24.16
C TRP A 176 -5.19 -6.17 23.14
N GLN A 177 -3.96 -6.40 22.67
CA GLN A 177 -3.34 -5.56 21.65
C GLN A 177 -4.10 -5.59 20.33
N ILE A 178 -4.60 -6.76 19.93
CA ILE A 178 -5.44 -6.90 18.73
C ILE A 178 -6.71 -6.05 18.87
N SER A 179 -7.41 -6.18 20.01
CA SER A 179 -8.65 -5.43 20.28
C SER A 179 -8.42 -3.92 20.28
N LEU A 180 -7.30 -3.46 20.84
CA LEU A 180 -6.92 -2.04 20.83
C LEU A 180 -6.69 -1.52 19.41
N ILE A 181 -5.91 -2.25 18.58
CA ILE A 181 -5.61 -1.84 17.20
C ILE A 181 -6.88 -1.80 16.35
N VAL A 182 -7.75 -2.81 16.47
CA VAL A 182 -9.03 -2.86 15.75
C VAL A 182 -9.93 -1.70 16.16
N THR A 183 -10.02 -1.41 17.47
CA THR A 183 -10.85 -0.32 17.98
C THR A 183 -10.35 1.04 17.48
N LEU A 184 -9.04 1.29 17.54
CA LEU A 184 -8.44 2.51 17.00
C LEU A 184 -8.70 2.64 15.50
N GLY A 185 -8.58 1.55 14.74
CA GLY A 185 -8.90 1.53 13.31
C GLY A 185 -10.37 1.91 13.02
N ILE A 186 -11.31 1.38 13.81
CA ILE A 186 -12.74 1.72 13.69
C ILE A 186 -12.96 3.20 14.03
N VAL A 187 -12.37 3.72 15.11
CA VAL A 187 -12.51 5.13 15.51
C VAL A 187 -11.99 6.06 14.41
N VAL A 188 -10.80 5.79 13.86
CA VAL A 188 -10.24 6.56 12.75
C VAL A 188 -11.16 6.51 11.53
N PHE A 189 -11.68 5.33 11.18
CA PHE A 189 -12.63 5.19 10.08
C PHE A 189 -13.90 6.01 10.29
N LEU A 190 -14.47 6.01 11.50
CA LEU A 190 -15.65 6.79 11.84
C LEU A 190 -15.39 8.30 11.78
N ILE A 191 -14.22 8.76 12.25
CA ILE A 191 -13.80 10.17 12.16
C ILE A 191 -13.69 10.59 10.70
N LEU A 192 -12.98 9.81 9.87
CA LEU A 192 -12.85 10.10 8.44
C LEU A 192 -14.21 10.14 7.74
N ARG A 193 -15.11 9.19 8.06
CA ARG A 193 -16.48 9.19 7.54
C ARG A 193 -17.27 10.44 7.97
N GLY A 194 -17.11 10.86 9.22
CA GLY A 194 -17.71 12.09 9.75
C GLY A 194 -17.25 13.33 8.99
N ILE A 195 -15.94 13.52 8.86
CA ILE A 195 -15.33 14.65 8.13
C ILE A 195 -15.81 14.70 6.68
N LEU A 196 -15.86 13.55 6.00
CA LEU A 196 -16.36 13.44 4.62
C LEU A 196 -17.86 13.76 4.50
N HIS A 197 -18.66 13.48 5.54
CA HIS A 197 -20.08 13.82 5.55
C HIS A 197 -20.30 15.33 5.76
N PHE A 198 -19.56 15.96 6.68
CA PHE A 198 -19.63 17.40 6.95
C PHE A 198 -19.22 18.23 5.73
N THR A 199 -18.08 17.91 5.12
CA THR A 199 -17.61 18.60 3.90
C THR A 199 -18.57 18.49 2.71
N LYS A 200 -19.35 17.41 2.62
CA LYS A 200 -20.38 17.23 1.57
C LYS A 200 -21.68 17.99 1.86
N LYS A 201 -21.95 18.30 3.13
CA LYS A 201 -23.12 19.07 3.56
C LYS A 201 -22.93 20.55 3.27
N ASP A 202 -21.77 21.10 3.62
CA ASP A 202 -21.47 22.53 3.42
C ASP A 202 -21.47 22.92 1.92
N GLY A 203 -20.93 22.06 1.04
CA GLY A 203 -20.95 22.29 -0.42
C GLY A 203 -22.33 22.18 -1.09
N LYS A 204 -23.39 21.80 -0.36
CA LYS A 204 -24.78 21.80 -0.84
C LYS A 204 -25.57 23.03 -0.40
N GLU A 205 -25.10 23.77 0.61
CA GLU A 205 -25.78 24.98 1.10
C GLU A 205 -25.35 26.23 0.30
N GLU A 206 -24.30 26.15 -0.53
CA GLU A 206 -23.82 27.23 -1.41
C GLU A 206 -24.31 27.16 -2.88
N ASN A 207 -25.15 26.18 -3.26
CA ASN A 207 -25.75 26.07 -4.61
C ASN A 207 -27.27 26.19 -4.55
#